data_AF-A0A409WIP0-F1
#
_entry.id   AF-A0A409WIP0-F1
#
_cell.length_a   1.000
_cell.length_b   1.000
_cell.length_c   1.000
_cell.angle_alpha   90.00
_cell.angle_beta   90.00
_cell.angle_gamma   90.00
#
_symmetry.space_group_name_H-M   'P 1'
#
loop_
_entity.id
_entity.type
_entity.pdbx_description
1 polymer ?
#
loop_
_entity_poly.entity_id
_entity_poly.type
_entity_poly.pdbx_seq_one_letter_code
_entity_poly.pdbx_strand_id
1 'polypeptide(L)'
;MCKESASLAEEGNKHRCLINIEDLGHKYPSSLAGFQAQILQQQRPEGKVLQSLLDSLTTFYRFWDPIPANCMSHSVLEFVNGSLLEQAPNVNNMKLSSAAKRWPYFLRRKTGISAAFAFAIFPKELNIDMSVYIQAIEDTVLFIDIFNDVLSFYKEYLSGERNNYVYNRARVNEKSTMETLQSVVDDALAAHSRAKKILEHTEAFLPWKSFLDGYIIPRTRAPKGESERHNFRILSRSYQHLLSLLGPYPGKLHVPAAMDFVNGCLLEQLPTIREMKLSSDAKSWPYSLRRKTGASGVYAFAIFPKVLKIDISIYIQVIDDIVLFIDLLNDVLSFHKEYLAGERNNYVYNRAHVDHTSIPETLQSIADDVLAAHARVTKVLQYTEGYLPWMRFVNGYIAFHVTLKRYRLGDLGF
;
A
#
# COMPACT_ATOMS: atom_id res chain seq x y z
N MET A 1 -21.11 41.99 -14.69
CA MET A 1 -21.87 40.97 -13.94
C MET A 1 -22.06 39.61 -14.64
N CYS A 2 -22.04 39.49 -15.97
CA CYS A 2 -22.20 38.19 -16.66
C CYS A 2 -20.88 37.48 -17.09
N LYS A 3 -19.71 38.07 -16.80
CA LYS A 3 -18.39 37.48 -17.11
C LYS A 3 -17.64 36.92 -15.89
N GLU A 4 -17.87 37.45 -14.68
CA GLU A 4 -17.27 36.95 -13.43
C GLU A 4 -17.96 35.67 -12.90
N SER A 5 -19.24 35.47 -13.21
CA SER A 5 -19.96 34.25 -12.85
C SER A 5 -19.53 33.03 -13.69
N ALA A 6 -19.01 33.26 -14.90
CA ALA A 6 -18.48 32.21 -15.77
C ALA A 6 -17.05 31.78 -15.36
N SER A 7 -16.20 32.71 -14.92
CA SER A 7 -14.82 32.36 -14.49
C SER A 7 -14.81 31.62 -13.14
N LEU A 8 -15.72 31.97 -12.22
CA LEU A 8 -15.88 31.25 -10.94
C LEU A 8 -16.49 29.85 -11.12
N ALA A 9 -17.32 29.64 -12.17
CA ALA A 9 -17.84 28.32 -12.53
C ALA A 9 -16.76 27.45 -13.23
N GLU A 10 -15.88 28.04 -14.04
CA GLU A 10 -14.70 27.36 -14.61
C GLU A 10 -13.64 27.03 -13.55
N GLU A 11 -13.43 27.90 -12.55
CA GLU A 11 -12.56 27.60 -11.41
C GLU A 11 -13.16 26.54 -10.49
N GLY A 12 -14.47 26.54 -10.26
CA GLY A 12 -15.17 25.48 -9.53
C GLY A 12 -15.06 24.10 -10.19
N ASN A 13 -14.90 24.04 -11.51
CA ASN A 13 -14.72 22.80 -12.27
C ASN A 13 -13.28 22.27 -12.28
N LYS A 14 -12.28 23.10 -11.95
CA LYS A 14 -10.86 22.70 -11.89
C LYS A 14 -10.48 21.93 -10.62
N HIS A 15 -11.31 21.97 -9.57
CA HIS A 15 -10.95 21.49 -8.22
C HIS A 15 -11.50 20.09 -7.85
N ARG A 16 -11.89 19.26 -8.84
CA ARG A 16 -12.50 17.92 -8.65
C ARG A 16 -11.73 16.80 -9.36
N CYS A 17 -10.44 16.59 -9.08
CA CYS A 17 -9.61 15.61 -9.82
C CYS A 17 -9.59 14.18 -9.25
N LEU A 18 -9.44 13.96 -7.94
CA LEU A 18 -9.37 12.58 -7.37
C LEU A 18 -10.73 11.85 -7.40
N ILE A 19 -11.83 12.56 -7.10
CA ILE A 19 -13.22 12.06 -7.21
C ILE A 19 -13.49 11.57 -8.64
N ASN A 20 -12.81 12.17 -9.60
CA ASN A 20 -13.00 11.84 -10.98
C ASN A 20 -12.29 10.49 -11.27
N ILE A 21 -11.16 10.11 -10.61
CA ILE A 21 -10.39 8.87 -10.92
C ILE A 21 -11.24 7.60 -10.93
N GLU A 22 -12.14 7.52 -9.96
CA GLU A 22 -13.17 6.49 -9.87
C GLU A 22 -14.14 6.56 -11.07
N ASP A 23 -14.58 7.75 -11.48
CA ASP A 23 -15.53 7.97 -12.59
C ASP A 23 -14.97 7.71 -14.02
N LEU A 24 -13.67 7.90 -14.33
CA LEU A 24 -13.14 7.57 -15.68
C LEU A 24 -12.52 6.19 -15.84
N GLY A 25 -12.25 5.42 -14.79
CA GLY A 25 -11.97 4.00 -15.02
C GLY A 25 -13.14 3.32 -15.77
N HIS A 26 -14.37 3.80 -15.55
CA HIS A 26 -15.56 3.44 -16.33
C HIS A 26 -15.59 4.03 -17.75
N LYS A 27 -15.09 5.25 -17.95
CA LYS A 27 -15.23 5.98 -19.22
C LYS A 27 -14.11 5.70 -20.23
N TYR A 28 -12.87 5.41 -19.81
CA TYR A 28 -11.71 5.28 -20.72
C TYR A 28 -10.65 4.22 -20.34
N PRO A 29 -11.01 2.98 -19.94
CA PRO A 29 -10.08 2.01 -19.33
C PRO A 29 -8.81 1.70 -20.14
N SER A 30 -8.83 1.81 -21.47
CA SER A 30 -7.68 1.50 -22.34
C SER A 30 -6.55 2.54 -22.28
N SER A 31 -6.86 3.84 -22.29
CA SER A 31 -5.85 4.91 -22.17
C SER A 31 -5.16 4.85 -20.82
N LEU A 32 -5.93 4.48 -19.81
CA LEU A 32 -5.52 4.29 -18.44
C LEU A 32 -4.52 3.13 -18.40
N ALA A 33 -4.90 1.93 -18.84
CA ALA A 33 -4.03 0.76 -18.86
C ALA A 33 -2.69 0.99 -19.59
N GLY A 34 -2.57 2.00 -20.47
CA GLY A 34 -1.34 2.40 -21.15
C GLY A 34 -0.43 3.35 -20.38
N PHE A 35 -0.91 4.06 -19.35
CA PHE A 35 -0.24 5.21 -18.74
C PHE A 35 1.20 4.96 -18.28
N GLN A 36 1.45 3.97 -17.41
CA GLN A 36 2.83 3.71 -16.95
C GLN A 36 3.71 3.20 -18.07
N ALA A 37 3.16 2.48 -19.06
CA ALA A 37 3.94 2.05 -20.22
C ALA A 37 4.37 3.24 -21.08
N GLN A 38 3.49 4.23 -21.28
CA GLN A 38 3.82 5.46 -22.00
C GLN A 38 4.92 6.23 -21.27
N ILE A 39 4.82 6.40 -19.95
CA ILE A 39 5.87 7.04 -19.14
C ILE A 39 7.22 6.32 -19.32
N LEU A 40 7.23 4.99 -19.18
CA LEU A 40 8.46 4.18 -19.32
C LEU A 40 9.05 4.22 -20.72
N GLN A 41 8.21 4.37 -21.74
CA GLN A 41 8.62 4.52 -23.14
C GLN A 41 8.97 5.98 -23.48
N GLN A 42 9.00 6.88 -22.50
CA GLN A 42 9.22 8.32 -22.69
C GLN A 42 8.22 8.96 -23.67
N GLN A 43 7.05 8.36 -23.80
CA GLN A 43 5.94 8.89 -24.59
C GLN A 43 5.14 9.84 -23.72
N ARG A 44 4.63 10.91 -24.34
CA ARG A 44 3.66 11.78 -23.67
C ARG A 44 2.35 11.02 -23.50
N PRO A 45 1.82 10.92 -22.26
CA PRO A 45 0.53 10.31 -22.04
C PRO A 45 -0.57 11.03 -22.84
N GLU A 46 -1.46 10.26 -23.46
CA GLU A 46 -2.50 10.83 -24.32
C GLU A 46 -3.63 11.47 -23.51
N GLY A 47 -3.92 12.74 -23.81
CA GLY A 47 -5.00 13.49 -23.17
C GLY A 47 -4.51 14.43 -22.07
N LYS A 48 -5.17 15.60 -21.96
CA LYS A 48 -4.83 16.67 -21.00
C LYS A 48 -4.72 16.16 -19.56
N VAL A 49 -5.53 15.17 -19.27
CA VAL A 49 -5.74 14.57 -17.98
C VAL A 49 -4.53 13.74 -17.54
N LEU A 50 -4.09 12.77 -18.36
CA LEU A 50 -2.89 11.96 -18.08
C LEU A 50 -1.62 12.83 -18.05
N GLN A 51 -1.59 13.88 -18.87
CA GLN A 51 -0.50 14.86 -18.84
C GLN A 51 -0.48 15.64 -17.53
N SER A 52 -1.64 16.13 -17.06
CA SER A 52 -1.72 16.80 -15.76
C SER A 52 -1.30 15.87 -14.63
N LEU A 53 -1.65 14.57 -14.67
CA LEU A 53 -1.17 13.59 -13.69
C LEU A 53 0.35 13.48 -13.70
N LEU A 54 0.97 13.37 -14.88
CA LEU A 54 2.43 13.36 -15.01
C LEU A 54 3.07 14.64 -14.45
N ASP A 55 2.48 15.81 -14.73
CA ASP A 55 2.94 17.09 -14.21
C ASP A 55 2.86 17.14 -12.66
N SER A 56 1.87 16.48 -12.06
CA SER A 56 1.76 16.31 -10.61
C SER A 56 2.90 15.50 -10.02
N LEU A 57 3.17 14.34 -10.62
CA LEU A 57 4.21 13.42 -10.17
C LEU A 57 5.57 14.11 -10.19
N THR A 58 5.83 14.90 -11.23
CA THR A 58 7.08 15.69 -11.34
C THR A 58 7.13 16.86 -10.36
N THR A 59 5.99 17.41 -9.96
CA THR A 59 5.96 18.52 -9.00
C THR A 59 6.33 18.10 -7.58
N PHE A 60 6.13 16.84 -7.19
CA PHE A 60 6.53 16.36 -5.86
C PHE A 60 8.01 16.64 -5.53
N TYR A 61 8.90 16.46 -6.50
CA TYR A 61 10.34 16.70 -6.32
C TYR A 61 10.69 18.16 -6.03
N ARG A 62 9.76 19.10 -6.28
CA ARG A 62 9.95 20.51 -5.89
C ARG A 62 9.80 20.74 -4.40
N PHE A 63 9.04 19.92 -3.68
CA PHE A 63 8.69 20.15 -2.28
C PHE A 63 9.15 19.04 -1.33
N TRP A 64 9.42 17.84 -1.86
CA TRP A 64 9.89 16.69 -1.09
C TRP A 64 11.24 16.21 -1.62
N ASP A 65 12.02 15.59 -0.73
CA ASP A 65 13.25 14.90 -1.12
C ASP A 65 12.96 13.74 -2.08
N PRO A 66 13.97 13.23 -2.81
CA PRO A 66 13.74 12.20 -3.82
C PRO A 66 13.02 10.95 -3.29
N ILE A 67 13.38 10.42 -2.12
CA ILE A 67 12.76 9.19 -1.60
C ILE A 67 11.28 9.41 -1.23
N PRO A 68 10.89 10.43 -0.43
CA PRO A 68 9.48 10.69 -0.17
C PRO A 68 8.69 11.00 -1.45
N ALA A 69 9.26 11.80 -2.37
CA ALA A 69 8.63 12.09 -3.66
C ALA A 69 8.40 10.82 -4.48
N ASN A 70 9.38 9.89 -4.54
CA ASN A 70 9.22 8.60 -5.19
C ASN A 70 8.09 7.78 -4.56
N CYS A 71 8.03 7.72 -3.22
CA CYS A 71 6.97 7.00 -2.50
C CYS A 71 5.58 7.61 -2.77
N MET A 72 5.47 8.93 -2.84
CA MET A 72 4.24 9.62 -3.21
C MET A 72 3.84 9.33 -4.65
N SER A 73 4.78 9.45 -5.60
CA SER A 73 4.53 9.12 -7.01
C SER A 73 4.10 7.67 -7.18
N HIS A 74 4.77 6.75 -6.50
CA HIS A 74 4.42 5.34 -6.48
C HIS A 74 3.00 5.11 -5.93
N SER A 75 2.63 5.75 -4.81
CA SER A 75 1.28 5.63 -4.24
C SER A 75 0.20 6.08 -5.22
N VAL A 76 0.47 7.11 -6.03
CA VAL A 76 -0.44 7.56 -7.08
C VAL A 76 -0.54 6.52 -8.21
N LEU A 77 0.59 5.94 -8.64
CA LEU A 77 0.62 4.87 -9.65
C LEU A 77 -0.03 3.55 -9.15
N GLU A 78 -0.04 3.31 -7.85
CA GLU A 78 -0.76 2.19 -7.23
C GLU A 78 -2.26 2.45 -7.16
N PHE A 79 -2.67 3.67 -6.80
CA PHE A 79 -4.08 4.11 -6.86
C PHE A 79 -4.67 3.89 -8.23
N VAL A 80 -3.91 4.36 -9.20
CA VAL A 80 -4.09 4.11 -10.61
C VAL A 80 -4.42 2.63 -10.91
N ASN A 81 -3.54 1.72 -10.51
CA ASN A 81 -3.74 0.28 -10.73
C ASN A 81 -4.90 -0.30 -9.93
N GLY A 82 -5.08 0.16 -8.70
CA GLY A 82 -6.16 -0.25 -7.80
C GLY A 82 -7.52 0.06 -8.40
N SER A 83 -7.72 1.27 -8.93
CA SER A 83 -8.98 1.67 -9.56
C SER A 83 -9.29 0.82 -10.79
N LEU A 84 -8.31 0.54 -11.65
CA LEU A 84 -8.53 -0.38 -12.78
C LEU A 84 -8.89 -1.79 -12.31
N LEU A 85 -8.22 -2.27 -11.27
CA LEU A 85 -8.43 -3.60 -10.74
C LEU A 85 -9.82 -3.73 -10.11
N GLU A 86 -10.23 -2.76 -9.31
CA GLU A 86 -11.53 -2.72 -8.65
C GLU A 86 -12.69 -2.65 -9.64
N GLN A 87 -12.49 -1.96 -10.76
CA GLN A 87 -13.51 -1.77 -11.80
C GLN A 87 -13.50 -2.85 -12.89
N ALA A 88 -12.47 -3.70 -12.94
CA ALA A 88 -12.41 -4.80 -13.89
C ALA A 88 -13.60 -5.76 -13.65
N PRO A 89 -14.49 -6.01 -14.63
CA PRO A 89 -15.74 -6.75 -14.39
C PRO A 89 -15.53 -8.16 -13.83
N ASN A 90 -14.46 -8.84 -14.23
CA ASN A 90 -14.09 -10.16 -13.74
C ASN A 90 -13.58 -10.14 -12.29
N VAL A 91 -12.96 -9.04 -11.84
CA VAL A 91 -12.47 -8.88 -10.46
C VAL A 91 -13.57 -8.35 -9.55
N ASN A 92 -14.32 -7.34 -9.99
CA ASN A 92 -15.42 -6.74 -9.24
C ASN A 92 -16.49 -7.77 -8.84
N ASN A 93 -16.78 -8.72 -9.74
CA ASN A 93 -17.76 -9.78 -9.53
C ASN A 93 -17.14 -11.10 -9.06
N MET A 94 -15.84 -11.14 -8.75
CA MET A 94 -15.19 -12.39 -8.38
C MET A 94 -15.72 -12.93 -7.06
N LYS A 95 -15.82 -14.25 -6.96
CA LYS A 95 -16.14 -14.90 -5.70
C LYS A 95 -14.92 -14.84 -4.77
N LEU A 96 -15.02 -14.03 -3.71
CA LEU A 96 -14.01 -13.98 -2.65
C LEU A 96 -14.01 -15.29 -1.85
N SER A 97 -12.85 -15.91 -1.76
CA SER A 97 -12.60 -17.04 -0.89
C SER A 97 -12.37 -16.58 0.54
N SER A 98 -12.89 -17.30 1.53
CA SER A 98 -12.59 -17.02 2.94
C SER A 98 -11.12 -17.30 3.30
N ALA A 99 -10.36 -17.96 2.41
CA ALA A 99 -8.91 -18.11 2.54
C ALA A 99 -8.12 -16.87 2.08
N ALA A 100 -8.72 -15.93 1.33
CA ALA A 100 -8.05 -14.73 0.82
C ALA A 100 -7.94 -13.63 1.89
N LYS A 101 -7.38 -13.97 3.06
CA LYS A 101 -7.37 -13.12 4.27
C LYS A 101 -6.75 -11.74 4.05
N ARG A 102 -5.78 -11.62 3.14
CA ARG A 102 -5.06 -10.38 2.86
C ARG A 102 -5.70 -9.53 1.76
N TRP A 103 -6.62 -10.09 0.97
CA TRP A 103 -7.26 -9.41 -0.16
C TRP A 103 -7.91 -8.06 0.21
N PRO A 104 -8.74 -7.95 1.27
CA PRO A 104 -9.45 -6.71 1.56
C PRO A 104 -8.49 -5.52 1.74
N TYR A 105 -7.43 -5.71 2.53
CA TYR A 105 -6.46 -4.64 2.78
C TYR A 105 -5.50 -4.44 1.60
N PHE A 106 -5.15 -5.50 0.85
CA PHE A 106 -4.38 -5.38 -0.38
C PHE A 106 -5.08 -4.45 -1.39
N LEU A 107 -6.37 -4.67 -1.64
CA LEU A 107 -7.15 -3.82 -2.55
C LEU A 107 -7.22 -2.40 -2.00
N ARG A 108 -7.57 -2.26 -0.72
CA ARG A 108 -7.72 -0.95 -0.06
C ARG A 108 -6.45 -0.11 -0.07
N ARG A 109 -5.28 -0.73 0.16
CA ARG A 109 -3.97 -0.08 0.11
C ARG A 109 -3.66 0.46 -1.29
N LYS A 110 -4.07 -0.28 -2.33
CA LYS A 110 -3.93 0.21 -3.71
C LYS A 110 -4.87 1.37 -3.95
N THR A 111 -6.15 1.24 -3.64
CA THR A 111 -7.17 2.27 -3.92
C THR A 111 -7.14 3.48 -2.98
N GLY A 112 -6.23 3.51 -1.99
CA GLY A 112 -6.28 4.49 -0.92
C GLY A 112 -5.47 5.77 -1.04
N ILE A 113 -4.43 5.79 -1.90
CA ILE A 113 -3.45 6.88 -2.03
C ILE A 113 -2.86 7.38 -0.68
N SER A 114 -3.02 6.59 0.39
CA SER A 114 -2.70 6.96 1.78
C SER A 114 -1.21 7.17 2.02
N ALA A 115 -0.35 6.42 1.32
CA ALA A 115 1.09 6.63 1.36
C ALA A 115 1.48 8.02 0.83
N ALA A 116 0.85 8.50 -0.24
CA ALA A 116 1.11 9.87 -0.71
C ALA A 116 0.74 10.90 0.38
N PHE A 117 -0.39 10.72 1.05
CA PHE A 117 -0.80 11.61 2.14
C PHE A 117 0.16 11.54 3.34
N ALA A 118 0.59 10.35 3.75
CA ALA A 118 1.49 10.16 4.89
C ALA A 118 2.86 10.83 4.65
N PHE A 119 3.46 10.66 3.46
CA PHE A 119 4.72 11.33 3.12
C PHE A 119 4.56 12.83 2.90
N ALA A 120 3.41 13.28 2.39
CA ALA A 120 3.12 14.71 2.17
C ALA A 120 3.15 15.55 3.46
N ILE A 121 3.02 14.93 4.64
CA ILE A 121 3.11 15.59 5.95
C ILE A 121 4.48 16.26 6.16
N PHE A 122 5.54 15.74 5.55
CA PHE A 122 6.93 16.11 5.83
C PHE A 122 7.64 16.70 4.59
N PRO A 123 7.27 17.90 4.10
CA PRO A 123 8.01 18.58 3.03
C PRO A 123 9.40 18.99 3.50
N LYS A 124 10.33 19.13 2.56
CA LYS A 124 11.74 19.45 2.85
C LYS A 124 11.93 20.80 3.56
N GLU A 125 10.96 21.72 3.41
CA GLU A 125 10.93 23.01 4.10
C GLU A 125 10.85 22.88 5.62
N LEU A 126 10.33 21.76 6.15
CA LEU A 126 10.31 21.49 7.59
C LEU A 126 11.69 21.10 8.13
N ASN A 127 12.63 20.72 7.26
CA ASN A 127 13.97 20.28 7.64
C ASN A 127 13.98 19.17 8.70
N ILE A 128 13.06 18.20 8.56
CA ILE A 128 12.95 17.02 9.42
C ILE A 128 13.59 15.83 8.71
N ASP A 129 14.58 15.20 9.34
CA ASP A 129 15.22 14.02 8.76
C ASP A 129 14.26 12.83 8.67
N MET A 130 14.37 12.06 7.60
CA MET A 130 13.48 10.91 7.36
C MET A 130 13.54 9.86 8.48
N SER A 131 14.70 9.64 9.10
CA SER A 131 14.88 8.67 10.18
C SER A 131 13.95 8.93 11.38
N VAL A 132 13.50 10.18 11.54
CA VAL A 132 12.61 10.62 12.62
C VAL A 132 11.18 10.11 12.44
N TYR A 133 10.67 10.05 11.21
CA TYR A 133 9.26 9.76 10.96
C TYR A 133 9.00 8.47 10.18
N ILE A 134 9.99 7.91 9.48
CA ILE A 134 9.78 6.81 8.52
C ILE A 134 9.13 5.58 9.16
N GLN A 135 9.47 5.30 10.42
CA GLN A 135 8.96 4.17 11.19
C GLN A 135 7.47 4.31 11.53
N ALA A 136 6.93 5.53 11.52
CA ALA A 136 5.52 5.84 11.77
C ALA A 136 4.69 5.95 10.48
N ILE A 137 5.32 5.95 9.29
CA ILE A 137 4.61 6.13 8.02
C ILE A 137 3.61 5.02 7.78
N GLU A 138 3.98 3.75 7.98
CA GLU A 138 3.08 2.63 7.69
C GLU A 138 1.85 2.62 8.61
N ASP A 139 2.00 2.93 9.90
CA ASP A 139 0.87 3.09 10.81
C ASP A 139 0.01 4.32 10.47
N THR A 140 0.63 5.40 9.97
CA THR A 140 -0.11 6.58 9.47
C THR A 140 -0.91 6.23 8.20
N VAL A 141 -0.33 5.46 7.29
CA VAL A 141 -0.99 4.93 6.08
C VAL A 141 -2.20 4.08 6.46
N LEU A 142 -2.00 3.09 7.34
CA LEU A 142 -3.05 2.22 7.83
C LEU A 142 -4.19 3.04 8.46
N PHE A 143 -3.86 3.99 9.33
CA PHE A 143 -4.84 4.89 9.94
C PHE A 143 -5.65 5.67 8.89
N ILE A 144 -4.97 6.36 7.96
CA ILE A 144 -5.64 7.15 6.92
C ILE A 144 -6.61 6.28 6.13
N ASP A 145 -6.18 5.07 5.76
CA ASP A 145 -6.98 4.16 4.96
C ASP A 145 -8.24 3.73 5.72
N ILE A 146 -8.05 3.01 6.81
CA ILE A 146 -9.18 2.31 7.45
C ILE A 146 -10.03 3.23 8.31
N PHE A 147 -9.49 4.36 8.79
CA PHE A 147 -10.31 5.39 9.44
C PHE A 147 -11.20 6.11 8.43
N ASN A 148 -10.79 6.21 7.15
CA ASN A 148 -11.69 6.66 6.10
C ASN A 148 -12.91 5.74 6.01
N ASP A 149 -12.68 4.43 5.97
CA ASP A 149 -13.75 3.42 5.90
C ASP A 149 -14.69 3.50 7.11
N VAL A 150 -14.19 3.80 8.31
CA VAL A 150 -15.05 4.04 9.50
C VAL A 150 -15.96 5.24 9.27
N LEU A 151 -15.40 6.37 8.82
CA LEU A 151 -16.14 7.61 8.64
C LEU A 151 -17.12 7.55 7.46
N SER A 152 -16.78 6.78 6.42
CA SER A 152 -17.58 6.64 5.21
C SER A 152 -18.62 5.52 5.31
N PHE A 153 -18.46 4.56 6.23
CA PHE A 153 -19.31 3.38 6.34
C PHE A 153 -20.81 3.70 6.36
N TYR A 154 -21.24 4.72 7.10
CA TYR A 154 -22.66 5.06 7.21
C TYR A 154 -23.27 5.49 5.88
N LYS A 155 -22.57 6.34 5.10
CA LYS A 155 -23.07 6.77 3.78
C LYS A 155 -23.09 5.60 2.78
N GLU A 156 -22.06 4.76 2.80
CA GLU A 156 -21.93 3.60 1.92
C GLU A 156 -23.03 2.57 2.24
N TYR A 157 -23.26 2.32 3.52
CA TYR A 157 -24.36 1.48 4.01
C TYR A 157 -25.71 1.92 3.44
N LEU A 158 -26.03 3.22 3.58
CA LEU A 158 -27.28 3.81 3.10
C LEU A 158 -27.42 3.78 1.57
N SER A 159 -26.32 3.98 0.84
CA SER A 159 -26.31 3.93 -0.62
C SER A 159 -26.44 2.52 -1.20
N GLY A 160 -26.40 1.48 -0.35
CA GLY A 160 -26.41 0.09 -0.79
C GLY A 160 -25.05 -0.41 -1.30
N GLU A 161 -23.98 0.37 -1.15
CA GLU A 161 -22.64 -0.03 -1.52
C GLU A 161 -22.14 -1.17 -0.61
N ARG A 162 -21.73 -2.29 -1.23
CA ARG A 162 -21.29 -3.52 -0.53
C ARG A 162 -19.90 -4.01 -0.97
N ASN A 163 -19.26 -3.32 -1.90
CA ASN A 163 -17.93 -3.65 -2.41
C ASN A 163 -16.86 -2.74 -1.80
N ASN A 164 -16.93 -2.52 -0.48
CA ASN A 164 -15.96 -1.72 0.27
C ASN A 164 -15.10 -2.59 1.20
N TYR A 165 -14.12 -1.97 1.87
CA TYR A 165 -13.19 -2.67 2.76
C TYR A 165 -13.89 -3.44 3.88
N VAL A 166 -14.87 -2.83 4.56
CA VAL A 166 -15.56 -3.43 5.72
C VAL A 166 -16.34 -4.68 5.30
N TYR A 167 -17.12 -4.61 4.20
CA TYR A 167 -17.86 -5.78 3.71
C TYR A 167 -16.96 -6.88 3.17
N ASN A 168 -15.90 -6.52 2.43
CA ASN A 168 -14.93 -7.48 1.93
C ASN A 168 -14.22 -8.20 3.09
N ARG A 169 -13.82 -7.45 4.13
CA ARG A 169 -13.20 -8.01 5.34
C ARG A 169 -14.17 -8.91 6.11
N ALA A 170 -15.43 -8.50 6.26
CA ALA A 170 -16.46 -9.30 6.93
C ALA A 170 -16.68 -10.64 6.22
N ARG A 171 -16.79 -10.61 4.88
CA ARG A 171 -16.98 -11.81 4.04
C ARG A 171 -15.82 -12.78 4.16
N VAL A 172 -14.59 -12.27 4.05
CA VAL A 172 -13.38 -13.09 4.09
C VAL A 172 -13.16 -13.67 5.50
N ASN A 173 -13.49 -12.92 6.55
CA ASN A 173 -13.35 -13.37 7.93
C ASN A 173 -14.54 -14.15 8.47
N GLU A 174 -15.62 -14.31 7.69
CA GLU A 174 -16.85 -14.99 8.09
C GLU A 174 -17.44 -14.38 9.38
N LYS A 175 -17.34 -13.05 9.51
CA LYS A 175 -17.83 -12.24 10.64
C LYS A 175 -19.01 -11.38 10.22
N SER A 176 -19.77 -10.90 11.21
CA SER A 176 -20.78 -9.88 10.95
C SER A 176 -20.14 -8.56 10.50
N THR A 177 -20.86 -7.76 9.71
CA THR A 177 -20.40 -6.43 9.29
C THR A 177 -20.15 -5.53 10.50
N MET A 178 -20.98 -5.60 11.54
CA MET A 178 -20.82 -4.77 12.72
C MET A 178 -19.62 -5.16 13.57
N GLU A 179 -19.39 -6.45 13.78
CA GLU A 179 -18.18 -6.93 14.46
C GLU A 179 -16.92 -6.54 13.67
N THR A 180 -16.99 -6.61 12.34
CA THR A 180 -15.89 -6.21 11.47
C THR A 180 -15.64 -4.71 11.54
N LEU A 181 -16.69 -3.88 11.52
CA LEU A 181 -16.56 -2.43 11.67
C LEU A 181 -15.91 -2.08 13.02
N GLN A 182 -16.30 -2.75 14.11
CA GLN A 182 -15.66 -2.55 15.41
C GLN A 182 -14.18 -2.94 15.35
N SER A 183 -13.84 -4.08 14.75
CA SER A 183 -12.44 -4.48 14.57
C SER A 183 -11.64 -3.46 13.75
N VAL A 184 -12.25 -2.85 12.73
CA VAL A 184 -11.64 -1.79 11.92
C VAL A 184 -11.39 -0.51 12.75
N VAL A 185 -12.32 -0.14 13.63
CA VAL A 185 -12.12 0.97 14.58
C VAL A 185 -10.95 0.68 15.51
N ASP A 186 -10.89 -0.52 16.08
CA ASP A 186 -9.84 -0.93 17.01
C ASP A 186 -8.46 -0.90 16.32
N ASP A 187 -8.37 -1.40 15.08
CA ASP A 187 -7.16 -1.36 14.26
C ASP A 187 -6.71 0.09 13.98
N ALA A 188 -7.66 0.99 13.67
CA ALA A 188 -7.36 2.40 13.41
C ALA A 188 -6.78 3.07 14.65
N LEU A 189 -7.42 2.87 15.81
CA LEU A 189 -6.97 3.43 17.09
C LEU A 189 -5.59 2.89 17.48
N ALA A 190 -5.35 1.59 17.24
CA ALA A 190 -4.05 0.98 17.49
C ALA A 190 -2.95 1.56 16.59
N ALA A 191 -3.22 1.75 15.30
CA ALA A 191 -2.29 2.37 14.35
C ALA A 191 -1.97 3.82 14.73
N HIS A 192 -3.00 4.62 15.03
CA HIS A 192 -2.83 5.97 15.55
C HIS A 192 -1.98 6.01 16.82
N SER A 193 -2.25 5.11 17.78
CA SER A 193 -1.51 5.04 19.04
C SER A 193 -0.02 4.74 18.82
N ARG A 194 0.31 3.77 17.97
CA ARG A 194 1.71 3.46 17.62
C ARG A 194 2.41 4.63 16.95
N ALA A 195 1.81 5.20 15.91
CA ALA A 195 2.36 6.37 15.23
C ALA A 195 2.56 7.55 16.18
N LYS A 196 1.60 7.82 17.08
CA LYS A 196 1.74 8.84 18.12
C LYS A 196 2.96 8.58 19.01
N LYS A 197 3.11 7.38 19.56
CA LYS A 197 4.22 7.04 20.46
C LYS A 197 5.59 7.16 19.80
N ILE A 198 5.69 6.80 18.52
CA ILE A 198 6.92 6.97 17.75
C ILE A 198 7.28 8.45 17.62
N LEU A 199 6.28 9.32 17.41
CA LEU A 199 6.49 10.72 17.05
C LEU A 199 6.46 11.69 18.22
N GLU A 200 5.77 11.41 19.33
CA GLU A 200 5.36 12.41 20.36
C GLU A 200 6.49 13.16 21.07
N HIS A 201 7.73 12.69 20.93
CA HIS A 201 8.92 13.33 21.48
C HIS A 201 9.89 13.83 20.40
N THR A 202 9.39 14.03 19.18
CA THR A 202 10.16 14.45 18.01
C THR A 202 9.55 15.71 17.38
N GLU A 203 10.33 16.41 16.57
CA GLU A 203 9.89 17.53 15.75
C GLU A 203 8.83 17.14 14.70
N ALA A 204 8.72 15.85 14.36
CA ALA A 204 7.70 15.32 13.45
C ALA A 204 6.29 15.25 14.07
N PHE A 205 6.16 15.35 15.39
CA PHE A 205 4.86 15.21 16.07
C PHE A 205 3.85 16.28 15.65
N LEU A 206 4.26 17.54 15.66
CA LEU A 206 3.33 18.65 15.44
C LEU A 206 2.78 18.66 14.00
N PRO A 207 3.59 18.53 12.93
CA PRO A 207 3.08 18.38 11.56
C PRO A 207 2.12 17.20 11.41
N TRP A 208 2.48 16.04 11.97
CA TRP A 208 1.63 14.84 11.94
C TRP A 208 0.31 15.04 12.65
N LYS A 209 0.33 15.58 13.88
CA LYS A 209 -0.87 15.88 14.66
C LYS A 209 -1.76 16.90 13.95
N SER A 210 -1.18 17.97 13.40
CA SER A 210 -1.94 18.99 12.67
C SER A 210 -2.63 18.44 11.43
N PHE A 211 -1.97 17.54 10.69
CA PHE A 211 -2.60 16.83 9.58
C PHE A 211 -3.81 16.01 10.05
N LEU A 212 -3.64 15.23 11.12
CA LEU A 212 -4.73 14.40 11.66
C LEU A 212 -5.90 15.20 12.22
N ASP A 213 -5.63 16.27 12.97
CA ASP A 213 -6.67 17.17 13.47
C ASP A 213 -7.47 17.76 12.28
N GLY A 214 -6.78 18.17 11.22
CA GLY A 214 -7.38 18.64 9.98
C GLY A 214 -8.19 17.57 9.25
N TYR A 215 -7.78 16.30 9.31
CA TYR A 215 -8.48 15.18 8.71
C TYR A 215 -9.75 14.77 9.49
N ILE A 216 -9.67 14.77 10.83
CA ILE A 216 -10.71 14.24 11.74
C ILE A 216 -11.79 15.29 12.07
N ILE A 217 -11.39 16.52 12.43
CA ILE A 217 -12.31 17.53 13.01
C ILE A 217 -13.41 17.96 12.04
N PRO A 218 -13.12 18.26 10.76
CA PRO A 218 -14.17 18.63 9.81
C PRO A 218 -15.16 17.47 9.58
N ARG A 219 -14.66 16.24 9.48
CA ARG A 219 -15.48 15.05 9.18
C ARG A 219 -16.42 14.65 10.31
N THR A 220 -16.09 14.98 11.56
CA THR A 220 -16.92 14.69 12.74
C THR A 220 -17.92 15.81 13.08
N ARG A 221 -17.70 17.05 12.58
CA ARG A 221 -18.56 18.22 12.86
C ARG A 221 -19.55 18.56 11.74
N ALA A 222 -19.51 17.86 10.62
CA ALA A 222 -20.43 18.08 9.53
C ALA A 222 -21.88 17.67 9.87
N PRO A 223 -22.90 18.53 9.62
CA PRO A 223 -24.30 18.11 9.65
C PRO A 223 -24.55 17.02 8.60
N LYS A 224 -25.45 16.07 8.90
CA LYS A 224 -25.78 14.85 8.12
C LYS A 224 -26.20 15.07 6.64
N GLY A 225 -26.16 16.28 6.10
CA GLY A 225 -26.42 16.59 4.69
C GLY A 225 -25.59 17.72 4.07
N GLU A 226 -24.74 18.43 4.83
CA GLU A 226 -23.95 19.58 4.35
C GLU A 226 -22.42 19.40 4.47
N SER A 227 -22.00 18.16 4.77
CA SER A 227 -20.61 17.73 4.95
C SER A 227 -19.66 18.15 3.82
N GLU A 228 -20.18 18.35 2.61
CA GLU A 228 -19.35 18.57 1.44
C GLU A 228 -18.87 20.02 1.25
N ARG A 229 -19.59 21.05 1.73
CA ARG A 229 -19.19 22.45 1.42
C ARG A 229 -18.33 23.11 2.50
N HIS A 230 -18.55 22.78 3.77
CA HIS A 230 -17.83 23.41 4.89
C HIS A 230 -16.48 22.72 5.17
N ASN A 231 -16.41 21.39 5.03
CA ASN A 231 -15.19 20.61 5.27
C ASN A 231 -14.09 20.86 4.25
N PHE A 232 -14.46 21.31 3.05
CA PHE A 232 -13.52 21.69 2.00
C PHE A 232 -12.70 22.94 2.31
N ARG A 233 -13.13 23.82 3.23
CA ARG A 233 -12.44 25.11 3.49
C ARG A 233 -11.25 25.01 4.44
N ILE A 234 -11.24 24.11 5.43
CA ILE A 234 -10.17 24.03 6.45
C ILE A 234 -9.09 23.00 6.07
N LEU A 235 -9.48 21.89 5.43
CA LEU A 235 -8.54 21.01 4.72
C LEU A 235 -7.90 21.70 3.50
N SER A 236 -8.44 22.86 3.08
CA SER A 236 -8.16 23.44 1.75
C SER A 236 -6.70 23.72 1.44
N ARG A 237 -5.83 24.09 2.39
CA ARG A 237 -4.50 24.55 2.00
C ARG A 237 -3.57 23.39 1.59
N SER A 238 -3.39 22.39 2.44
CA SER A 238 -2.55 21.23 2.09
C SER A 238 -3.27 20.24 1.17
N TYR A 239 -4.59 20.06 1.36
CA TYR A 239 -5.42 19.17 0.53
C TYR A 239 -5.68 19.77 -0.86
N GLN A 240 -5.96 21.09 -1.00
CA GLN A 240 -6.03 21.70 -2.33
C GLN A 240 -4.68 22.02 -2.94
N HIS A 241 -3.59 22.17 -2.18
CA HIS A 241 -2.26 22.19 -2.81
C HIS A 241 -1.93 20.82 -3.41
N LEU A 242 -2.13 19.72 -2.69
CA LEU A 242 -1.94 18.37 -3.23
C LEU A 242 -2.94 18.03 -4.35
N LEU A 243 -4.21 18.41 -4.24
CA LEU A 243 -5.24 18.20 -5.28
C LEU A 243 -5.13 19.15 -6.49
N SER A 244 -4.62 20.37 -6.33
CA SER A 244 -4.35 21.29 -7.45
C SER A 244 -3.11 20.88 -8.23
N LEU A 245 -2.20 20.15 -7.57
CA LEU A 245 -1.06 19.53 -8.21
C LEU A 245 -1.47 18.25 -8.92
N LEU A 246 -2.39 17.44 -8.38
CA LEU A 246 -2.76 16.10 -8.86
C LEU A 246 -3.89 16.09 -9.90
N GLY A 247 -3.51 16.11 -11.17
CA GLY A 247 -4.36 15.79 -12.32
C GLY A 247 -4.42 14.28 -12.61
N PRO A 248 -5.20 13.80 -13.60
CA PRO A 248 -5.86 12.49 -13.44
C PRO A 248 -5.47 11.25 -14.37
N TYR A 249 -5.74 10.00 -13.88
CA TYR A 249 -5.96 8.61 -14.46
C TYR A 249 -4.86 7.58 -14.96
N PRO A 250 -5.12 6.24 -14.97
CA PRO A 250 -4.11 5.20 -14.61
C PRO A 250 -3.76 3.87 -15.35
N GLY A 251 -2.52 3.28 -15.28
CA GLY A 251 -2.35 1.79 -15.35
C GLY A 251 -0.94 1.09 -15.39
N LYS A 252 -0.93 -0.25 -15.15
CA LYS A 252 0.08 -1.38 -15.07
C LYS A 252 0.75 -1.74 -13.72
N LEU A 253 0.49 -2.97 -13.22
CA LEU A 253 0.83 -3.49 -11.86
C LEU A 253 2.27 -3.97 -11.60
N HIS A 254 3.13 -4.17 -12.61
CA HIS A 254 4.49 -4.68 -12.40
C HIS A 254 5.52 -3.59 -12.09
N VAL A 255 5.30 -2.39 -12.64
CA VAL A 255 6.22 -1.26 -12.49
C VAL A 255 6.27 -0.76 -11.04
N PRO A 256 5.15 -0.67 -10.30
CA PRO A 256 5.18 -0.23 -8.92
C PRO A 256 6.08 -1.12 -8.03
N ALA A 257 6.01 -2.44 -8.17
CA ALA A 257 6.84 -3.35 -7.37
C ALA A 257 8.35 -3.16 -7.60
N ALA A 258 8.78 -2.85 -8.82
CA ALA A 258 10.18 -2.54 -9.11
C ALA A 258 10.60 -1.16 -8.54
N MET A 259 9.71 -0.16 -8.59
CA MET A 259 9.98 1.14 -7.95
C MET A 259 10.09 1.00 -6.43
N ASP A 260 9.23 0.19 -5.82
CA ASP A 260 9.29 -0.12 -4.38
C ASP A 260 10.62 -0.77 -4.01
N PHE A 261 11.12 -1.69 -4.84
CA PHE A 261 12.44 -2.31 -4.64
C PHE A 261 13.57 -1.30 -4.68
N VAL A 262 13.60 -0.42 -5.69
CA VAL A 262 14.63 0.63 -5.77
C VAL A 262 14.57 1.55 -4.55
N ASN A 263 13.37 2.01 -4.17
CA ASN A 263 13.19 2.87 -3.00
C ASN A 263 13.58 2.17 -1.70
N GLY A 264 13.23 0.89 -1.54
CA GLY A 264 13.61 0.06 -0.40
C GLY A 264 15.12 -0.09 -0.27
N CYS A 265 15.80 -0.43 -1.36
CA CYS A 265 17.26 -0.52 -1.37
C CYS A 265 17.92 0.83 -1.06
N LEU A 266 17.38 1.94 -1.58
CA LEU A 266 17.89 3.27 -1.23
C LEU A 266 17.72 3.55 0.27
N LEU A 267 16.55 3.22 0.85
CA LEU A 267 16.31 3.36 2.28
C LEU A 267 17.30 2.55 3.12
N GLU A 268 17.56 1.28 2.78
CA GLU A 268 18.51 0.42 3.52
C GLU A 268 19.96 0.92 3.44
N GLN A 269 20.33 1.61 2.35
CA GLN A 269 21.68 2.14 2.16
C GLN A 269 21.88 3.51 2.79
N LEU A 270 20.81 4.24 3.16
CA LEU A 270 20.94 5.51 3.85
C LEU A 270 21.52 5.29 5.26
N PRO A 271 22.68 5.91 5.62
CA PRO A 271 23.27 5.74 6.93
C PRO A 271 22.31 6.14 8.06
N THR A 272 21.56 7.22 7.88
CA THR A 272 20.59 7.72 8.87
C THR A 272 19.47 6.72 9.15
N ILE A 273 19.06 5.93 8.16
CA ILE A 273 18.04 4.86 8.32
C ILE A 273 18.69 3.58 8.85
N ARG A 274 19.86 3.21 8.33
CA ARG A 274 20.56 1.99 8.71
C ARG A 274 20.98 1.98 10.18
N GLU A 275 21.32 3.16 10.71
CA GLU A 275 21.76 3.37 12.09
C GLU A 275 20.63 3.91 12.99
N MET A 276 19.43 4.11 12.43
CA MET A 276 18.32 4.64 13.22
C MET A 276 17.96 3.68 14.35
N LYS A 277 17.63 4.25 15.51
CA LYS A 277 17.08 3.47 16.61
C LYS A 277 15.67 3.03 16.24
N LEU A 278 15.48 1.73 16.07
CA LEU A 278 14.15 1.15 15.86
C LEU A 278 13.31 1.25 17.14
N SER A 279 12.17 1.94 17.06
CA SER A 279 11.21 2.02 18.17
C SER A 279 10.54 0.66 18.39
N SER A 280 10.30 0.29 19.66
CA SER A 280 9.50 -0.90 20.01
C SER A 280 8.04 -0.79 19.56
N ASP A 281 7.53 0.43 19.41
CA ASP A 281 6.17 0.68 18.92
C ASP A 281 6.07 0.63 17.39
N ALA A 282 7.21 0.54 16.66
CA ALA A 282 7.25 0.47 15.20
C ALA A 282 6.89 -0.93 14.66
N LYS A 283 5.78 -1.50 15.14
CA LYS A 283 5.32 -2.86 14.80
C LYS A 283 5.15 -3.09 13.31
N SER A 284 4.72 -2.07 12.58
CA SER A 284 4.47 -2.13 11.14
C SER A 284 5.75 -1.97 10.28
N TRP A 285 6.81 -1.38 10.85
CA TRP A 285 8.02 -1.02 10.13
C TRP A 285 8.78 -2.22 9.55
N PRO A 286 9.10 -3.30 10.30
CA PRO A 286 9.90 -4.39 9.77
C PRO A 286 9.34 -4.99 8.49
N TYR A 287 8.02 -5.26 8.47
CA TYR A 287 7.40 -5.84 7.28
C TYR A 287 7.15 -4.81 6.17
N SER A 288 6.89 -3.53 6.51
CA SER A 288 6.78 -2.47 5.50
C SER A 288 8.10 -2.27 4.74
N LEU A 289 9.23 -2.24 5.45
CA LEU A 289 10.56 -2.20 4.84
C LEU A 289 10.82 -3.45 4.01
N ARG A 290 10.53 -4.64 4.57
CA ARG A 290 10.75 -5.91 3.87
C ARG A 290 9.96 -6.02 2.57
N ARG A 291 8.69 -5.60 2.59
CA ARG A 291 7.81 -5.56 1.41
C ARG A 291 8.38 -4.67 0.30
N LYS A 292 9.10 -3.61 0.64
CA LYS A 292 9.81 -2.76 -0.33
C LYS A 292 11.05 -3.49 -0.86
N THR A 293 11.87 -4.08 0.01
CA THR A 293 13.18 -4.62 -0.36
C THR A 293 13.15 -6.06 -0.90
N GLY A 294 12.00 -6.73 -0.87
CA GLY A 294 11.88 -8.13 -1.32
C GLY A 294 11.74 -8.34 -2.83
N ALA A 295 11.28 -7.33 -3.58
CA ALA A 295 10.86 -7.47 -4.99
C ALA A 295 9.82 -8.60 -5.25
N SER A 296 9.23 -9.15 -4.19
CA SER A 296 8.31 -10.30 -4.20
C SER A 296 7.07 -10.06 -5.04
N GLY A 297 6.58 -8.81 -5.11
CA GLY A 297 5.48 -8.42 -6.01
C GLY A 297 5.77 -8.74 -7.47
N VAL A 298 7.01 -8.56 -7.94
CA VAL A 298 7.40 -8.88 -9.32
C VAL A 298 7.29 -10.39 -9.56
N TYR A 299 7.85 -11.19 -8.66
CA TYR A 299 7.77 -12.66 -8.74
C TYR A 299 6.32 -13.14 -8.68
N ALA A 300 5.52 -12.62 -7.73
CA ALA A 300 4.14 -13.02 -7.53
C ALA A 300 3.30 -12.89 -8.81
N PHE A 301 3.41 -11.76 -9.51
CA PHE A 301 2.72 -11.59 -10.79
C PHE A 301 3.39 -12.35 -11.95
N ALA A 302 4.72 -12.59 -11.89
CA ALA A 302 5.44 -13.35 -12.92
C ALA A 302 5.12 -14.86 -12.90
N ILE A 303 4.54 -15.39 -11.81
CA ILE A 303 4.01 -16.77 -11.76
C ILE A 303 2.87 -16.98 -12.77
N PHE A 304 2.12 -15.93 -13.09
CA PHE A 304 0.95 -15.99 -13.96
C PHE A 304 1.15 -15.15 -15.25
N PRO A 305 2.12 -15.49 -16.11
CA PRO A 305 2.37 -14.71 -17.30
C PRO A 305 1.23 -14.85 -18.31
N LYS A 306 1.02 -13.82 -19.13
CA LYS A 306 -0.06 -13.75 -20.12
C LYS A 306 -0.14 -14.96 -21.06
N VAL A 307 0.99 -15.62 -21.35
CA VAL A 307 1.05 -16.83 -22.20
C VAL A 307 0.25 -18.00 -21.62
N LEU A 308 0.07 -18.05 -20.29
CA LEU A 308 -0.75 -19.07 -19.65
C LEU A 308 -2.25 -18.84 -19.84
N LYS A 309 -2.66 -17.62 -20.23
CA LYS A 309 -4.06 -17.22 -20.42
C LYS A 309 -4.96 -17.45 -19.19
N ILE A 310 -4.36 -17.46 -18.00
CA ILE A 310 -5.08 -17.56 -16.72
C ILE A 310 -5.77 -16.23 -16.43
N ASP A 311 -7.07 -16.26 -16.16
CA ASP A 311 -7.80 -15.04 -15.81
C ASP A 311 -7.32 -14.45 -14.47
N ILE A 312 -7.16 -13.13 -14.41
CA ILE A 312 -6.64 -12.44 -13.22
C ILE A 312 -7.53 -12.66 -11.98
N SER A 313 -8.84 -12.85 -12.15
CA SER A 313 -9.77 -13.13 -11.03
C SER A 313 -9.48 -14.44 -10.29
N ILE A 314 -8.73 -15.36 -10.91
CA ILE A 314 -8.37 -16.65 -10.32
C ILE A 314 -7.33 -16.49 -9.21
N TYR A 315 -6.33 -15.62 -9.42
CA TYR A 315 -5.17 -15.53 -8.52
C TYR A 315 -5.05 -14.20 -7.78
N ILE A 316 -5.70 -13.13 -8.24
CA ILE A 316 -5.45 -11.80 -7.69
C ILE A 316 -5.78 -11.71 -6.19
N GLN A 317 -6.81 -12.42 -5.73
CA GLN A 317 -7.20 -12.45 -4.31
C GLN A 317 -6.15 -13.08 -3.38
N VAL A 318 -5.17 -13.82 -3.92
CA VAL A 318 -4.06 -14.41 -3.14
C VAL A 318 -2.70 -13.82 -3.47
N ILE A 319 -2.63 -12.77 -4.30
CA ILE A 319 -1.34 -12.21 -4.72
C ILE A 319 -0.55 -11.65 -3.52
N ASP A 320 -1.21 -11.08 -2.53
CA ASP A 320 -0.55 -10.56 -1.32
C ASP A 320 -0.08 -11.68 -0.39
N ASP A 321 -0.77 -12.84 -0.39
CA ASP A 321 -0.32 -14.03 0.32
C ASP A 321 0.88 -14.69 -0.37
N ILE A 322 0.94 -14.65 -1.71
CA ILE A 322 2.13 -15.08 -2.48
C ILE A 322 3.32 -14.17 -2.18
N VAL A 323 3.12 -12.85 -2.16
CA VAL A 323 4.14 -11.86 -1.76
C VAL A 323 4.70 -12.19 -0.38
N LEU A 324 3.80 -12.37 0.61
CA LEU A 324 4.17 -12.74 1.98
C LEU A 324 4.97 -14.04 2.02
N PHE A 325 4.53 -15.08 1.30
CA PHE A 325 5.24 -16.34 1.22
C PHE A 325 6.66 -16.17 0.68
N ILE A 326 6.83 -15.41 -0.41
CA ILE A 326 8.14 -15.22 -1.06
C ILE A 326 9.11 -14.48 -0.14
N ASP A 327 8.65 -13.39 0.47
CA ASP A 327 9.47 -12.58 1.37
C ASP A 327 9.93 -13.40 2.56
N LEU A 328 8.98 -14.02 3.27
CA LEU A 328 9.25 -14.72 4.52
C LEU A 328 9.97 -16.05 4.33
N LEU A 329 9.68 -16.79 3.25
CA LEU A 329 10.43 -18.01 2.95
C LEU A 329 11.89 -17.68 2.63
N ASN A 330 12.14 -16.56 1.94
CA ASN A 330 13.50 -16.09 1.74
C ASN A 330 14.17 -15.75 3.08
N ASP A 331 13.51 -15.02 3.98
CA ASP A 331 14.07 -14.69 5.30
C ASP A 331 14.38 -15.95 6.13
N VAL A 332 13.53 -16.98 6.09
CA VAL A 332 13.79 -18.27 6.78
C VAL A 332 15.00 -18.98 6.18
N LEU A 333 15.05 -19.12 4.85
CA LEU A 333 16.09 -19.87 4.16
C LEU A 333 17.42 -19.10 4.05
N SER A 334 17.39 -17.77 4.19
CA SER A 334 18.58 -16.92 4.22
C SER A 334 19.12 -16.72 5.63
N PHE A 335 18.34 -16.97 6.68
CA PHE A 335 18.73 -16.68 8.05
C PHE A 335 20.08 -17.29 8.44
N HIS A 336 20.35 -18.54 8.05
CA HIS A 336 21.60 -19.21 8.39
C HIS A 336 22.85 -18.49 7.85
N LYS A 337 22.85 -18.12 6.55
CA LYS A 337 23.98 -17.36 5.97
C LYS A 337 24.15 -15.99 6.63
N GLU A 338 23.06 -15.33 6.99
CA GLU A 338 23.06 -13.98 7.58
C GLU A 338 23.56 -14.01 9.01
N TYR A 339 23.13 -15.02 9.77
CA TYR A 339 23.58 -15.28 11.12
C TYR A 339 25.11 -15.43 11.17
N LEU A 340 25.67 -16.27 10.30
CA LEU A 340 27.11 -16.52 10.18
C LEU A 340 27.89 -15.30 9.70
N ALA A 341 27.30 -14.47 8.84
CA ALA A 341 27.89 -13.22 8.38
C ALA A 341 27.86 -12.09 9.44
N GLY A 342 27.20 -12.31 10.58
CA GLY A 342 27.01 -11.27 11.59
C GLY A 342 26.00 -10.20 11.16
N GLU A 343 25.20 -10.45 10.12
CA GLU A 343 24.17 -9.52 9.65
C GLU A 343 23.03 -9.46 10.69
N ARG A 344 22.71 -8.25 11.16
CA ARG A 344 21.67 -8.00 12.17
C ARG A 344 20.59 -7.02 11.71
N ASN A 345 20.81 -6.32 10.59
CA ASN A 345 19.83 -5.42 9.99
C ASN A 345 18.99 -6.20 8.95
N ASN A 346 18.22 -7.19 9.42
CA ASN A 346 17.33 -7.97 8.57
C ASN A 346 15.92 -8.07 9.20
N TYR A 347 14.99 -8.66 8.46
CA TYR A 347 13.60 -8.78 8.91
C TYR A 347 13.46 -9.55 10.22
N VAL A 348 14.20 -10.65 10.41
CA VAL A 348 14.11 -11.50 11.60
C VAL A 348 14.52 -10.72 12.87
N TYR A 349 15.67 -10.05 12.85
CA TYR A 349 16.14 -9.27 13.99
C TYR A 349 15.25 -8.05 14.26
N ASN A 350 14.80 -7.35 13.21
CA ASN A 350 13.89 -6.22 13.36
C ASN A 350 12.54 -6.64 13.94
N ARG A 351 11.99 -7.78 13.50
CA ARG A 351 10.75 -8.34 14.03
C ARG A 351 10.92 -8.75 15.49
N ALA A 352 11.99 -9.47 15.83
CA ALA A 352 12.26 -9.89 17.20
C ALA A 352 12.37 -8.70 18.17
N HIS A 353 13.04 -7.62 17.73
CA HIS A 353 13.16 -6.39 18.51
C HIS A 353 11.80 -5.75 18.80
N VAL A 354 10.97 -5.55 17.78
CA VAL A 354 9.67 -4.90 17.98
C VAL A 354 8.71 -5.81 18.73
N ASP A 355 8.75 -7.13 18.51
CA ASP A 355 7.87 -8.11 19.16
C ASP A 355 8.30 -8.54 20.55
N HIS A 356 9.49 -8.11 20.98
CA HIS A 356 10.08 -8.50 22.27
C HIS A 356 10.20 -10.01 22.44
N THR A 357 10.51 -10.70 21.34
CA THR A 357 10.68 -12.15 21.28
C THR A 357 12.13 -12.52 21.07
N SER A 358 12.51 -13.74 21.44
CA SER A 358 13.83 -14.24 21.09
C SER A 358 13.95 -14.52 19.58
N ILE A 359 15.18 -14.58 19.07
CA ILE A 359 15.44 -14.89 17.66
C ILE A 359 14.86 -16.26 17.24
N PRO A 360 15.03 -17.36 18.00
CA PRO A 360 14.42 -18.64 17.66
C PRO A 360 12.89 -18.61 17.63
N GLU A 361 12.24 -17.98 18.63
CA GLU A 361 10.77 -17.82 18.64
C GLU A 361 10.28 -17.02 17.45
N THR A 362 11.01 -15.96 17.08
CA THR A 362 10.68 -15.12 15.92
C THR A 362 10.83 -15.91 14.62
N LEU A 363 11.93 -16.65 14.46
CA LEU A 363 12.16 -17.47 13.27
C LEU A 363 11.08 -18.56 13.12
N GLN A 364 10.68 -19.20 14.22
CA GLN A 364 9.57 -20.16 14.23
C GLN A 364 8.26 -19.48 13.83
N SER A 365 7.94 -18.32 14.40
CA SER A 365 6.74 -17.56 14.03
C SER A 365 6.72 -17.16 12.55
N ILE A 366 7.87 -16.78 11.98
CA ILE A 366 7.99 -16.49 10.54
C ILE A 366 7.76 -17.76 9.71
N ALA A 367 8.30 -18.91 10.13
CA ALA A 367 8.06 -20.18 9.45
C ALA A 367 6.57 -20.57 9.48
N ASP A 368 5.88 -20.36 10.60
CA ASP A 368 4.45 -20.58 10.72
C ASP A 368 3.65 -19.65 9.77
N ASP A 369 4.06 -18.38 9.65
CA ASP A 369 3.48 -17.42 8.71
C ASP A 369 3.66 -17.88 7.25
N VAL A 370 4.83 -18.42 6.89
CA VAL A 370 5.11 -18.99 5.56
C VAL A 370 4.19 -20.17 5.27
N LEU A 371 4.08 -21.11 6.21
CA LEU A 371 3.22 -22.29 6.06
C LEU A 371 1.74 -21.89 5.94
N ALA A 372 1.30 -20.92 6.74
CA ALA A 372 -0.06 -20.41 6.69
C ALA A 372 -0.35 -19.67 5.37
N ALA A 373 0.59 -18.87 4.85
CA ALA A 373 0.48 -18.23 3.54
C ALA A 373 0.38 -19.26 2.42
N HIS A 374 1.28 -20.25 2.41
CA HIS A 374 1.25 -21.35 1.45
C HIS A 374 -0.10 -22.09 1.48
N ALA A 375 -0.58 -22.44 2.67
CA ALA A 375 -1.86 -23.13 2.83
C ALA A 375 -3.05 -22.31 2.28
N ARG A 376 -3.07 -20.99 2.52
CA ARG A 376 -4.11 -20.09 1.99
C ARG A 376 -4.07 -20.03 0.46
N VAL A 377 -2.89 -19.81 -0.13
CA VAL A 377 -2.72 -19.75 -1.58
C VAL A 377 -3.15 -21.07 -2.23
N THR A 378 -2.64 -22.19 -1.73
CA THR A 378 -2.97 -23.54 -2.21
C THR A 378 -4.48 -23.81 -2.10
N LYS A 379 -5.12 -23.45 -0.98
CA LYS A 379 -6.56 -23.64 -0.79
C LYS A 379 -7.41 -22.87 -1.81
N VAL A 380 -7.00 -21.66 -2.20
CA VAL A 380 -7.70 -20.89 -3.22
C VAL A 380 -7.46 -21.46 -4.62
N LEU A 381 -6.23 -21.88 -4.91
CA LEU A 381 -5.84 -22.24 -6.28
C LEU A 381 -6.09 -23.71 -6.64
N GLN A 382 -6.16 -24.63 -5.68
CA GLN A 382 -6.13 -26.10 -5.88
C GLN A 382 -7.09 -26.70 -6.91
N TYR A 383 -8.20 -26.02 -7.21
CA TYR A 383 -9.19 -26.47 -8.21
C TYR A 383 -9.28 -25.53 -9.42
N THR A 384 -8.18 -24.81 -9.69
CA THR A 384 -8.08 -23.83 -10.78
C THR A 384 -6.81 -24.07 -11.60
N GLU A 385 -6.77 -23.45 -12.77
CA GLU A 385 -5.56 -23.41 -13.61
C GLU A 385 -4.36 -22.70 -12.93
N GLY A 386 -4.59 -21.92 -11.87
CA GLY A 386 -3.53 -21.28 -11.09
C GLY A 386 -2.73 -22.24 -10.20
N TYR A 387 -3.22 -23.46 -9.92
CA TYR A 387 -2.56 -24.40 -9.01
C TYR A 387 -1.18 -24.84 -9.50
N LEU A 388 -1.10 -25.28 -10.76
CA LEU A 388 0.14 -25.84 -11.31
C LEU A 388 1.28 -24.81 -11.38
N PRO A 389 1.06 -23.57 -11.88
CA PRO A 389 2.08 -22.51 -11.80
C PRO A 389 2.54 -22.22 -10.38
N TRP A 390 1.61 -22.16 -9.42
CA TRP A 390 1.92 -21.95 -8.01
C TRP A 390 2.81 -23.04 -7.43
N MET A 391 2.44 -24.31 -7.58
CA MET A 391 3.24 -25.43 -7.04
C MET A 391 4.61 -25.54 -7.71
N ARG A 392 4.69 -25.26 -9.02
CA ARG A 392 5.98 -25.20 -9.73
C ARG A 392 6.88 -24.11 -9.18
N PHE A 393 6.33 -22.93 -8.92
CA PHE A 393 7.08 -21.83 -8.30
C PHE A 393 7.57 -22.22 -6.91
N VAL A 394 6.70 -22.73 -6.04
CA VAL A 394 7.06 -23.15 -4.66
C VAL A 394 8.22 -24.16 -4.69
N ASN A 395 8.08 -25.24 -5.47
CA ASN A 395 9.10 -26.27 -5.58
C ASN A 395 10.42 -25.72 -6.16
N GLY A 396 10.34 -24.91 -7.21
CA GLY A 396 11.50 -24.30 -7.83
C GLY A 396 12.22 -23.31 -6.90
N TYR A 397 11.47 -22.50 -6.15
CA TYR A 397 12.02 -21.51 -5.24
C TYR A 397 12.71 -22.15 -4.03
N ILE A 398 12.13 -23.23 -3.48
CA ILE A 398 12.78 -24.03 -2.42
C ILE A 398 14.03 -24.71 -2.97
N ALA A 399 13.93 -25.39 -4.11
CA ALA A 399 15.08 -26.05 -4.74
C ALA A 399 16.22 -25.07 -5.03
N PHE A 400 15.91 -23.87 -5.52
CA PHE A 400 16.88 -22.80 -5.73
C PHE A 400 17.66 -22.45 -4.45
N HIS A 401 16.99 -22.33 -3.29
CA HIS A 401 17.66 -22.02 -2.03
C HIS A 401 18.52 -23.17 -1.52
N VAL A 402 18.00 -24.41 -1.56
CA VAL A 402 18.71 -25.60 -1.07
C VAL A 402 19.94 -25.91 -1.93
N THR A 403 19.84 -25.75 -3.25
CA THR A 403 20.94 -26.12 -4.16
C THR A 403 22.03 -25.05 -4.29
N LEU A 404 21.71 -23.77 -4.07
CA LEU A 404 22.70 -22.70 -4.21
C LEU A 404 23.55 -22.57 -2.95
N LYS A 405 24.87 -22.81 -3.12
CA LYS A 405 25.89 -22.71 -2.06
C LYS A 405 25.86 -21.40 -1.26
N ARG A 406 25.40 -20.29 -1.86
CA ARG A 406 25.31 -18.98 -1.20
C ARG A 406 24.46 -18.99 0.07
N TYR A 407 23.47 -19.88 0.18
CA TYR A 407 22.58 -19.98 1.34
C TYR A 407 23.15 -20.85 2.46
N ARG A 408 24.19 -21.63 2.16
CA ARG A 408 24.88 -22.50 3.14
C ARG A 408 23.98 -23.51 3.85
N LEU A 409 22.86 -23.90 3.24
CA LEU A 409 21.94 -24.88 3.83
C LEU A 409 22.53 -26.30 3.90
N GLY A 410 23.53 -26.61 3.07
CA GLY A 410 24.31 -27.85 3.17
C GLY A 410 25.09 -27.97 4.50
N ASP A 411 25.42 -26.85 5.16
CA ASP A 411 26.04 -26.85 6.49
C ASP A 411 25.09 -27.43 7.56
N LEU A 412 23.78 -27.44 7.27
CA LEU A 412 22.71 -27.97 8.11
C LEU A 412 22.23 -29.37 7.65
N GLY A 413 22.82 -29.93 6.59
CA GLY A 413 22.48 -31.25 6.05
C GLY A 413 21.30 -31.28 5.06
N PHE A 414 20.94 -30.14 4.45
CA PHE A 414 19.92 -30.06 3.39
C PHE A 414 20.49 -30.18 1.97
#